data_AF-A0A537S2Q2-F1
#
_entry.id   AF-A0A537S2Q2-F1
#
_cell.length_a   1.000
_cell.length_b   1.000
_cell.length_c   1.000
_cell.angle_alpha   90.00
_cell.angle_beta   90.00
_cell.angle_gamma   90.00
#
_symmetry.space_group_name_H-M   'P 1'
#
loop_
_entity.id
_entity.type
_entity.pdbx_description
1 polymer ?
#
loop_
_entity_poly.entity_id
_entity_poly.type
_entity_poly.pdbx_seq_one_letter_code
_entity_poly.pdbx_strand_id
1 'polypeptide(L)'
;MDTLEARRADTLGQDYLARARALRPLIAAAADEAERRRELTPEIVDALIENGIFRMLLPKSLGGAELDPLTYTAVLEELAQGDGSTAWCLGQNSG
;
A
#
# COMPACT_ATOMS: atom_id res chain seq x y z
N MET A 1 12.94 -0.32 -23.76
CA MET A 1 11.83 0.17 -22.91
C MET A 1 11.07 1.19 -23.74
N ASP A 2 9.82 0.92 -24.11
CA ASP A 2 8.99 1.88 -24.84
C ASP A 2 8.68 3.09 -23.94
N THR A 3 8.75 4.29 -24.50
CA THR A 3 8.45 5.54 -23.80
C THR A 3 7.01 5.61 -23.28
N LEU A 4 6.07 4.91 -23.94
CA LEU A 4 4.68 4.86 -23.49
C LEU A 4 4.50 3.98 -22.24
N GLU A 5 5.21 2.85 -22.18
CA GLU A 5 5.20 1.95 -21.02
C GLU A 5 5.80 2.61 -19.78
N ALA A 6 6.92 3.32 -19.94
CA ALA A 6 7.55 4.06 -18.85
C ALA A 6 6.61 5.12 -18.24
N ARG A 7 5.89 5.87 -19.10
CA ARG A 7 4.90 6.87 -18.63
C ARG A 7 3.71 6.23 -17.92
N ARG A 8 3.27 5.05 -18.38
CA ARG A 8 2.19 4.30 -17.73
C ARG A 8 2.62 3.78 -16.35
N ALA A 9 3.85 3.26 -16.23
CA ALA A 9 4.40 2.80 -14.96
C ALA A 9 4.52 3.94 -13.95
N ASP A 10 5.04 5.11 -14.38
CA ASP A 10 5.10 6.30 -13.52
C ASP A 10 3.71 6.75 -13.06
N THR A 11 2.73 6.83 -13.97
CA THR A 11 1.35 7.20 -13.62
C THR A 11 0.74 6.23 -12.59
N LEU A 12 0.97 4.93 -12.76
CA LEU A 12 0.51 3.91 -11.83
C LEU A 12 1.16 4.07 -10.46
N GLY A 13 2.47 4.33 -10.42
CA GLY A 13 3.17 4.58 -9.16
C GLY A 13 2.64 5.82 -8.43
N GLN A 14 2.39 6.92 -9.15
CA GLN A 14 1.79 8.13 -8.57
C GLN A 14 0.38 7.88 -8.01
N ASP A 15 -0.42 7.04 -8.68
CA ASP A 15 -1.75 6.64 -8.19
C ASP A 15 -1.65 5.86 -6.87
N TYR A 16 -0.77 4.86 -6.77
CA TYR A 16 -0.59 4.12 -5.52
C TYR A 16 -0.04 4.98 -4.38
N LEU A 17 0.86 5.92 -4.65
CA LEU A 17 1.29 6.89 -3.64
C LEU A 17 0.13 7.81 -3.18
N ALA A 18 -0.75 8.21 -4.10
CA ALA A 18 -1.91 9.02 -3.75
C ALA A 18 -2.88 8.25 -2.85
N ARG A 19 -3.13 6.96 -3.14
CA ARG A 19 -3.93 6.07 -2.28
C ARG A 19 -3.32 5.93 -0.89
N ALA A 20 -2.00 5.74 -0.80
CA ALA A 20 -1.29 5.64 0.46
C ALA A 20 -1.45 6.91 1.33
N ARG A 21 -1.27 8.09 0.72
CA ARG A 21 -1.49 9.38 1.38
C ARG A 21 -2.92 9.54 1.88
N ALA A 22 -3.90 9.07 1.12
CA ALA A 22 -5.32 9.14 1.50
C ALA A 22 -5.66 8.20 2.67
N LEU A 23 -4.99 7.05 2.78
CA LEU A 23 -5.18 6.08 3.87
C LEU A 23 -4.44 6.47 5.16
N ARG A 24 -3.35 7.24 5.05
CA ARG A 24 -2.51 7.61 6.20
C ARG A 24 -3.28 8.19 7.40
N PRO A 25 -4.25 9.10 7.26
CA PRO A 25 -5.01 9.62 8.40
C PRO A 25 -5.85 8.54 9.11
N LEU A 26 -6.44 7.61 8.35
CA LEU A 26 -7.19 6.48 8.91
C LEU A 26 -6.26 5.56 9.72
N ILE A 27 -5.12 5.20 9.13
CA ILE A 27 -4.11 4.36 9.77
C ILE A 27 -3.62 4.99 11.07
N ALA A 28 -3.27 6.28 11.04
CA ALA A 28 -2.83 7.01 12.23
C ALA A 28 -3.92 7.06 13.32
N ALA A 29 -5.19 7.26 12.95
CA ALA A 29 -6.29 7.31 13.90
C ALA A 29 -6.58 5.96 14.57
N ALA A 30 -6.31 4.86 13.88
CA ALA A 30 -6.55 3.51 14.38
C ALA A 30 -5.32 2.85 15.05
N ALA A 31 -4.14 3.50 15.02
CA ALA A 31 -2.88 2.96 15.54
C ALA A 31 -2.96 2.52 17.01
N ASP A 32 -3.51 3.36 17.89
CA ASP A 32 -3.64 3.05 19.32
C ASP A 32 -4.55 1.82 19.58
N GLU A 33 -5.59 1.65 18.76
CA GLU A 33 -6.47 0.48 18.86
C GLU A 33 -5.79 -0.77 18.32
N ALA A 34 -5.10 -0.67 17.19
CA ALA A 34 -4.33 -1.77 16.63
C ALA A 34 -3.28 -2.28 17.64
N GLU A 35 -2.57 -1.38 18.31
CA GLU A 35 -1.60 -1.71 19.36
C GLU A 35 -2.26 -2.45 20.53
N ARG A 36 -3.40 -1.95 21.04
CA ARG A 36 -4.14 -2.62 22.13
C ARG A 36 -4.61 -4.03 21.75
N ARG A 37 -5.08 -4.19 20.52
CA ARG A 37 -5.56 -5.48 19.99
C ARG A 37 -4.43 -6.44 19.65
N ARG A 38 -3.24 -5.91 19.38
CA ARG A 38 -2.08 -6.62 18.82
C ARG A 38 -2.35 -7.20 17.43
N GLU A 39 -3.20 -6.51 16.66
CA GLU A 39 -3.55 -6.83 15.28
C GLU A 39 -4.10 -5.58 14.60
N LEU A 40 -4.05 -5.55 13.26
CA LEU A 40 -4.69 -4.48 12.50
C LEU A 40 -6.20 -4.47 12.74
N THR A 41 -6.79 -3.28 12.81
CA THR A 41 -8.24 -3.16 12.91
C THR A 41 -8.90 -3.63 11.61
N PRO A 42 -10.12 -4.20 11.68
CA PRO A 42 -10.86 -4.58 10.46
C PRO A 42 -11.01 -3.41 9.48
N GLU A 43 -11.22 -2.20 9.99
CA GLU A 43 -11.35 -0.98 9.18
C GLU A 43 -10.09 -0.68 8.35
N ILE A 44 -8.88 -0.81 8.95
CA ILE A 44 -7.62 -0.67 8.20
C ILE A 44 -7.52 -1.76 7.14
N VAL A 45 -7.81 -3.01 7.51
CA VAL A 45 -7.69 -4.17 6.59
C VAL A 45 -8.61 -3.99 5.38
N ASP A 46 -9.88 -3.63 5.61
CA ASP A 46 -10.86 -3.41 4.55
C ASP A 46 -10.42 -2.27 3.62
N ALA A 47 -9.98 -1.14 4.18
CA ALA A 47 -9.51 -0.01 3.40
C ALA A 47 -8.28 -0.36 2.54
N LEU A 48 -7.34 -1.16 3.06
CA LEU A 48 -6.17 -1.63 2.32
C LEU A 48 -6.55 -2.60 1.18
N ILE A 49 -7.56 -3.46 1.40
CA ILE A 49 -8.09 -4.37 0.37
C ILE A 49 -8.77 -3.57 -0.74
N GLU A 50 -9.67 -2.65 -0.37
CA GLU A 50 -10.44 -1.83 -1.33
C GLU A 50 -9.54 -0.94 -2.19
N ASN A 51 -8.44 -0.45 -1.64
CA ASN A 51 -7.45 0.34 -2.38
C ASN A 51 -6.42 -0.50 -3.14
N GLY A 52 -6.51 -1.84 -3.05
CA GLY A 52 -5.63 -2.77 -3.76
C GLY A 52 -4.19 -2.79 -3.25
N ILE A 53 -3.95 -2.36 -2.01
CA ILE A 53 -2.60 -2.24 -1.42
C ILE A 53 -1.95 -3.62 -1.24
N PHE A 54 -2.71 -4.64 -0.86
CA PHE A 54 -2.20 -6.02 -0.77
C PHE A 54 -1.82 -6.64 -2.13
N ARG A 55 -2.16 -5.99 -3.25
CA ARG A 55 -1.95 -6.52 -4.61
C ARG A 55 -0.83 -5.80 -5.37
N MET A 56 0.00 -5.04 -4.68
CA MET A 56 1.02 -4.20 -5.32
C MET A 56 2.08 -4.99 -6.09
N LEU A 57 2.57 -6.12 -5.58
CA LEU A 57 3.60 -6.94 -6.28
C LEU A 57 3.02 -8.14 -7.03
N LEU A 58 1.73 -8.42 -6.88
CA LEU A 58 1.08 -9.52 -7.57
C LEU A 58 1.13 -9.28 -9.11
N PRO A 59 1.36 -10.32 -9.94
CA PRO A 59 1.38 -10.17 -11.39
C PRO A 59 0.07 -9.62 -11.96
N LYS A 60 0.17 -8.85 -13.05
CA LYS A 60 -1.01 -8.31 -13.76
C LYS A 60 -1.94 -9.40 -14.28
N SER A 61 -1.40 -10.55 -14.67
CA SER A 61 -2.17 -11.72 -15.11
C SER A 61 -3.09 -12.30 -14.02
N LEU A 62 -2.81 -12.00 -12.75
CA LEU A 62 -3.60 -12.39 -11.59
C LEU A 62 -4.38 -11.19 -10.99
N GLY A 63 -4.46 -10.07 -11.72
CA GLY A 63 -5.16 -8.86 -11.29
C GLY A 63 -4.38 -8.00 -10.29
N GLY A 64 -3.07 -8.17 -10.21
CA GLY A 64 -2.20 -7.30 -9.42
C GLY A 64 -1.66 -6.10 -10.19
N ALA A 65 -0.93 -5.22 -9.48
CA ALA A 65 -0.35 -4.02 -10.07
C ALA A 65 1.03 -4.25 -10.68
N GLU A 66 1.75 -5.27 -10.20
CA GLU A 66 3.12 -5.60 -10.61
C GLU A 66 4.03 -4.36 -10.57
N LEU A 67 3.99 -3.66 -9.43
CA LEU A 67 4.79 -2.46 -9.19
C LEU A 67 6.28 -2.82 -9.12
N ASP A 68 7.13 -1.88 -9.53
CA ASP A 68 8.56 -2.00 -9.31
C ASP A 68 8.92 -1.82 -7.82
N PRO A 69 10.07 -2.35 -7.37
CA PRO A 69 10.44 -2.31 -5.96
C PRO A 69 10.61 -0.90 -5.36
N LEU A 70 11.00 0.11 -6.16
CA LEU A 70 11.21 1.47 -5.65
C LEU A 70 9.87 2.15 -5.39
N THR A 71 8.93 2.03 -6.33
CA THR A 71 7.56 2.53 -6.15
C THR A 71 6.89 1.84 -4.98
N TYR A 72 7.00 0.51 -4.87
CA TYR A 72 6.46 -0.24 -3.74
C TYR A 72 7.02 0.24 -2.39
N THR A 73 8.34 0.43 -2.30
CA THR A 73 8.98 0.91 -1.07
C THR A 73 8.48 2.30 -0.69
N ALA A 74 8.37 3.22 -1.66
CA ALA A 74 7.85 4.56 -1.41
C ALA A 74 6.39 4.56 -0.90
N VAL A 75 5.57 3.62 -1.37
CA VAL A 75 4.21 3.42 -0.84
C VAL A 75 4.24 2.92 0.60
N LEU A 76 5.10 1.95 0.93
CA LEU A 76 5.25 1.47 2.32
C LEU A 76 5.74 2.57 3.25
N GLU A 77 6.72 3.38 2.82
CA GLU A 77 7.24 4.52 3.59
C GLU A 77 6.15 5.54 3.89
N GLU A 78 5.28 5.84 2.91
CA GLU A 78 4.15 6.74 3.09
C GLU A 78 3.12 6.20 4.10
N LEU A 79 2.81 4.90 4.05
CA LEU A 79 1.91 4.25 5.00
C LEU A 79 2.52 4.18 6.40
N ALA A 80 3.83 3.96 6.50
CA ALA A 80 4.57 3.91 7.75
C ALA A 80 4.54 5.23 8.54
N GLN A 81 4.32 6.36 7.85
CA GLN A 81 4.09 7.65 8.52
C GLN A 81 2.78 7.68 9.34
N GLY A 82 1.83 6.79 9.04
CA GLY A 82 0.62 6.61 9.84
C GLY A 82 0.82 5.60 10.97
N ASP A 83 1.34 4.42 10.64
CA ASP A 83 1.68 3.38 11.60
C ASP A 83 2.72 2.41 10.99
N GLY A 84 3.81 2.20 11.71
CA GLY A 84 4.91 1.34 11.28
C GLY A 84 4.51 -0.15 11.22
N SER A 85 3.63 -0.59 12.14
CA SER A 85 3.16 -1.97 12.20
C SER A 85 2.30 -2.32 10.97
N THR A 86 1.45 -1.40 10.54
CA THR A 86 0.65 -1.51 9.31
C THR A 86 1.54 -1.65 8.08
N ALA A 87 2.56 -0.80 7.93
CA ALA A 87 3.51 -0.90 6.84
C ALA A 87 4.31 -2.21 6.88
N TRP A 88 4.71 -2.67 8.07
CA TRP A 88 5.39 -3.96 8.24
C TRP A 88 4.50 -5.14 7.81
N CYS A 89 3.24 -5.19 8.25
CA CYS A 89 2.28 -6.21 7.86
C CYS A 89 2.07 -6.26 6.34
N LEU A 90 2.03 -5.11 5.67
CA LEU A 90 1.97 -5.05 4.21
C LEU A 90 3.25 -5.54 3.57
N GLY A 91 4.41 -5.17 4.13
CA GLY A 91 5.73 -5.66 3.73
C GLY A 91 5.82 -7.18 3.61
N GLN A 92 5.10 -7.90 4.47
CA GLN A 92 5.07 -9.37 4.49
C GLN A 92 3.96 -9.99 3.63
N ASN A 93 2.92 -9.23 3.28
CA ASN A 93 1.67 -9.75 2.69
C ASN A 93 1.33 -9.15 1.32
N SER A 94 2.26 -8.46 0.66
CA SER A 94 2.03 -7.83 -0.65
C SER A 94 2.54 -8.69 -1.81
N GLY A 95 2.08 -9.94 -1.93
CA GLY A 95 2.53 -10.87 -3.00
C GLY A 95 1.87 -12.23 -2.95
#